data_AF-A0A543FG38-F1
#
_entry.id   AF-A0A543FG38-F1
#
_cell.length_a   1.000
_cell.length_b   1.000
_cell.length_c   1.000
_cell.angle_alpha   90.00
_cell.angle_beta   90.00
_cell.angle_gamma   90.00
#
_symmetry.space_group_name_H-M   'P 1'
#
loop_
_entity.id
_entity.type
_entity.pdbx_description
1 polymer ?
#
loop_
_entity_poly.entity_id
_entity_poly.type
_entity_poly.pdbx_seq_one_letter_code
_entity_poly.pdbx_strand_id
1 'polypeptide(L)'
;MHRPPMPHARQVLRALQRWLTPGPTLTVTVLLNQDSDALLSGYLPGARLALAYHYTLPAATTGSDQLLLERVFAAFNDHPVHPDDQHHADAWTAKRLRSLSVGDVVALNDRYYACASVGWMSIPAPSV
;
A
#
# COMPACT_ATOMS: atom_id res chain seq x y z
N MET A 1 21.44 -31.26 -48.73
CA MET A 1 21.53 -30.96 -47.28
C MET A 1 21.51 -29.45 -47.11
N HIS A 2 20.55 -28.88 -46.37
CA HIS A 2 20.77 -27.75 -45.46
C HIS A 2 19.44 -27.36 -44.80
N ARG A 3 19.33 -27.71 -43.51
CA ARG A 3 18.27 -27.26 -42.59
C ARG A 3 18.68 -25.87 -42.09
N PRO A 4 17.81 -24.86 -42.06
CA PRO A 4 18.18 -23.58 -41.46
C PRO A 4 18.31 -23.76 -39.94
N PRO A 5 19.24 -23.05 -39.28
CA PRO A 5 19.34 -23.11 -37.83
C PRO A 5 18.13 -22.38 -37.24
N MET A 6 17.48 -22.98 -36.24
CA MET A 6 16.48 -22.29 -35.42
C MET A 6 17.23 -21.39 -34.43
N PRO A 7 17.17 -20.05 -34.53
CA PRO A 7 17.29 -19.25 -33.32
C PRO A 7 15.91 -19.27 -32.64
N HIS A 8 15.82 -18.76 -31.42
CA HIS A 8 14.55 -18.35 -30.77
C HIS A 8 13.80 -19.31 -29.84
N ALA A 9 14.12 -20.60 -29.68
CA ALA A 9 13.40 -21.41 -28.68
C ALA A 9 13.59 -20.86 -27.24
N ARG A 10 14.82 -20.45 -26.89
CA ARG A 10 15.14 -19.86 -25.57
C ARG A 10 14.65 -18.43 -25.39
N GLN A 11 14.54 -17.65 -26.47
CA GLN A 11 14.07 -16.26 -26.40
C GLN A 11 12.54 -16.18 -26.27
N VAL A 12 11.82 -17.05 -27.00
CA VAL A 12 10.35 -17.13 -26.92
C VAL A 12 9.89 -17.61 -25.54
N LEU A 13 10.59 -18.58 -24.95
CA LEU A 13 10.31 -19.05 -23.58
C LEU A 13 10.53 -17.97 -22.50
N ARG A 14 11.59 -17.16 -22.60
CA ARG A 14 11.80 -16.03 -21.67
C ARG A 14 10.77 -14.93 -21.83
N ALA A 15 10.33 -14.66 -23.05
CA ALA A 15 9.25 -13.72 -23.32
C ALA A 15 7.94 -14.22 -22.69
N LEU A 16 7.59 -15.48 -22.86
CA LEU A 16 6.40 -16.08 -22.23
C LEU A 16 6.50 -16.12 -20.70
N GLN A 17 7.67 -16.40 -20.14
CA GLN A 17 7.88 -16.38 -18.68
C GLN A 17 7.64 -14.99 -18.07
N ARG A 18 8.05 -13.90 -18.75
CA ARG A 18 7.80 -12.52 -18.28
C ARG A 18 6.31 -12.16 -18.22
N TRP A 19 5.47 -12.79 -19.03
CA TRP A 19 4.02 -12.58 -19.04
C TRP A 19 3.31 -13.42 -17.97
N LEU A 20 3.97 -14.45 -17.45
CA LEU A 20 3.42 -15.39 -16.47
C LEU A 20 3.92 -15.13 -15.04
N THR A 21 5.04 -14.42 -14.86
CA THR A 21 5.43 -13.90 -13.56
C THR A 21 4.58 -12.68 -13.22
N PRO A 22 3.82 -12.69 -12.11
CA PRO A 22 3.29 -11.47 -11.55
C PRO A 22 4.44 -10.47 -11.41
N GLY A 23 4.20 -9.21 -11.83
CA GLY A 23 5.16 -8.14 -11.58
C GLY A 23 5.44 -8.00 -10.09
N PRO A 24 6.47 -7.22 -9.70
CA PRO A 24 6.68 -6.91 -8.29
C PRO A 24 5.39 -6.37 -7.69
N THR A 25 5.15 -6.60 -6.40
CA THR A 25 3.98 -6.09 -5.68
C THR A 25 4.42 -5.21 -4.52
N LEU A 26 3.69 -4.13 -4.30
CA LEU A 26 3.83 -3.28 -3.13
C LEU A 26 2.79 -3.73 -2.10
N THR A 27 3.24 -3.99 -0.88
CA THR A 27 2.36 -4.33 0.23
C THR A 27 1.97 -3.05 0.97
N VAL A 28 0.69 -2.86 1.22
CA VAL A 28 0.15 -1.75 2.00
C VAL A 28 -0.45 -2.31 3.28
N THR A 29 -0.02 -1.77 4.42
CA THR A 29 -0.58 -2.10 5.73
C THR A 29 -1.12 -0.83 6.38
N VAL A 30 -2.34 -0.89 6.90
CA VAL A 30 -2.98 0.23 7.61
C VAL A 30 -3.18 -0.14 9.07
N LEU A 31 -2.64 0.71 9.93
CA LEU A 31 -2.64 0.59 11.37
C LEU A 31 -3.39 1.79 11.96
N LEU A 32 -4.47 1.53 12.69
CA LEU A 32 -5.21 2.57 13.38
C LEU A 32 -4.63 2.79 14.77
N ASN A 33 -4.37 4.05 15.09
CA ASN A 33 -4.01 4.45 16.44
C ASN A 33 -5.24 4.33 17.35
N GLN A 34 -5.04 3.65 18.48
CA GLN A 34 -6.08 3.42 19.49
C GLN A 34 -6.12 4.50 20.58
N ASP A 35 -5.14 5.41 20.59
CA ASP A 35 -5.16 6.57 21.48
C ASP A 35 -6.20 7.59 21.00
N SER A 36 -7.13 7.98 21.87
CA SER A 36 -8.16 8.98 21.56
C SER A 36 -7.59 10.38 21.36
N ASP A 37 -6.43 10.67 21.93
CA ASP A 37 -5.79 11.99 21.86
C ASP A 37 -4.88 12.13 20.62
N ALA A 38 -4.70 11.06 19.85
CA ALA A 38 -3.84 11.01 18.66
C ALA A 38 -4.19 12.07 17.61
N LEU A 39 -5.47 12.47 17.51
CA LEU A 39 -5.90 13.53 16.61
C LEU A 39 -5.26 14.89 16.94
N LEU A 40 -4.93 15.11 18.22
CA LEU A 40 -4.32 16.34 18.71
C LEU A 40 -2.79 16.22 18.81
N SER A 41 -2.29 15.09 19.31
CA SER A 41 -0.85 14.88 19.53
C SER A 41 -0.11 14.37 18.30
N GLY A 42 -0.81 13.82 17.32
CA GLY A 42 -0.20 13.00 16.28
C GLY A 42 0.27 11.65 16.80
N TYR A 43 1.08 10.97 15.98
CA TYR A 43 1.73 9.72 16.36
C TYR A 43 2.85 9.96 17.37
N LEU A 44 2.89 9.14 18.42
CA LEU A 44 3.97 9.11 19.40
C LEU A 44 4.67 7.75 19.38
N PRO A 45 5.99 7.68 19.57
CA PRO A 45 6.68 6.41 19.73
C PRO A 45 6.07 5.58 20.86
N GLY A 46 5.75 4.31 20.59
CA GLY A 46 5.08 3.42 21.54
C GLY A 46 3.56 3.55 21.57
N ALA A 47 2.96 4.33 20.65
CA ALA A 47 1.51 4.37 20.48
C ALA A 47 0.94 2.97 20.24
N ARG A 48 -0.24 2.71 20.82
CA ARG A 48 -0.94 1.45 20.62
C ARG A 48 -1.63 1.46 19.26
N LEU A 49 -1.12 0.63 18.35
CA LEU A 49 -1.63 0.51 16.99
C LEU A 49 -2.39 -0.81 16.82
N ALA A 50 -3.49 -0.79 16.06
CA ALA A 50 -4.23 -1.97 15.66
C ALA A 50 -4.20 -2.15 14.15
N LEU A 51 -3.86 -3.35 13.68
CA LEU A 51 -3.99 -3.71 12.27
C LEU A 51 -5.44 -3.63 11.83
N ALA A 52 -5.74 -2.72 10.90
CA ALA A 52 -7.07 -2.52 10.37
C ALA A 52 -7.24 -3.17 8.99
N TYR A 53 -6.21 -3.03 8.14
CA TYR A 53 -6.28 -3.50 6.77
C TYR A 53 -4.91 -3.80 6.18
N HIS A 54 -4.87 -4.73 5.23
CA HIS A 54 -3.65 -5.14 4.53
C HIS A 54 -4.01 -5.62 3.13
N TYR A 55 -3.25 -5.17 2.12
CA TYR A 55 -3.47 -5.54 0.73
C TYR A 55 -2.22 -5.29 -0.12
N THR A 56 -2.23 -5.76 -1.37
CA THR A 56 -1.13 -5.58 -2.31
C THR A 56 -1.56 -4.77 -3.52
N LEU A 57 -0.71 -3.82 -3.93
CA LEU A 57 -0.81 -3.09 -5.18
C LEU A 57 0.20 -3.64 -6.20
N PRO A 58 -0.14 -3.64 -7.50
CA PRO A 58 0.86 -3.93 -8.55
C PRO A 58 2.02 -2.93 -8.48
N ALA A 59 3.27 -3.35 -8.70
CA ALA A 59 4.40 -2.41 -8.73
C ALA A 59 4.38 -1.47 -9.94
N ALA A 60 3.54 -1.71 -10.95
CA ALA A 60 3.29 -0.67 -11.97
C ALA A 60 2.62 0.58 -11.36
N THR A 61 2.05 0.46 -10.15
CA THR A 61 1.51 1.55 -9.34
C THR A 61 2.61 2.34 -8.62
N THR A 62 3.89 2.26 -9.03
CA THR A 62 4.99 3.00 -8.40
C THR A 62 4.92 4.50 -8.71
N GLY A 63 4.24 5.26 -7.86
CA GLY A 63 4.48 6.69 -7.63
C GLY A 63 5.52 6.90 -6.52
N SER A 64 5.79 8.16 -6.15
CA SER A 64 6.48 8.42 -4.89
C SER A 64 5.66 7.90 -3.72
N ASP A 65 6.32 7.56 -2.61
CA ASP A 65 5.62 7.12 -1.39
C ASP A 65 4.53 8.13 -0.97
N GLN A 66 4.79 9.42 -1.11
CA GLN A 66 3.79 10.46 -0.88
C GLN A 66 2.50 10.23 -1.69
N LEU A 67 2.59 10.03 -3.01
CA LEU A 67 1.40 9.83 -3.85
C LEU A 67 0.65 8.55 -3.50
N LEU A 68 1.39 7.50 -3.14
CA LEU A 68 0.80 6.25 -2.67
C LEU A 68 0.06 6.44 -1.35
N LEU A 69 0.65 7.16 -0.41
CA LEU A 69 0.04 7.47 0.88
C LEU A 69 -1.21 8.34 0.72
N GLU A 70 -1.20 9.34 -0.15
CA GLU A 70 -2.41 10.13 -0.46
C GLU A 70 -3.51 9.29 -1.10
N ARG A 71 -3.16 8.36 -2.01
CA ARG A 71 -4.12 7.41 -2.59
C ARG A 71 -4.75 6.53 -1.52
N VAL A 72 -3.95 6.00 -0.59
CA VAL A 72 -4.42 5.20 0.55
C VAL A 72 -5.35 6.02 1.45
N PHE A 73 -4.97 7.26 1.77
CA PHE A 73 -5.78 8.16 2.58
C PHE A 73 -7.12 8.45 1.96
N ALA A 74 -7.14 8.75 0.66
CA ALA A 74 -8.37 9.04 -0.06
C ALA A 74 -9.29 7.81 -0.09
N ALA A 75 -8.76 6.61 -0.37
CA ALA A 75 -9.54 5.37 -0.37
C ALA A 75 -10.20 5.07 0.99
N PHE A 76 -9.46 5.21 2.09
CA PHE A 76 -9.98 4.96 3.45
C PHE A 76 -10.67 6.18 4.10
N ASN A 77 -10.92 7.22 3.31
CA ASN A 77 -11.76 8.37 3.64
C ASN A 77 -12.89 8.57 2.61
N ASP A 78 -13.38 7.48 2.01
CA ASP A 78 -14.54 7.48 1.10
C ASP A 78 -14.36 8.29 -0.20
N HIS A 79 -13.11 8.46 -0.64
CA HIS A 79 -12.74 9.18 -1.85
C HIS A 79 -11.74 8.38 -2.70
N PRO A 80 -12.01 7.10 -3.05
CA PRO A 80 -11.07 6.32 -3.86
C PRO A 80 -10.81 7.01 -5.21
N VAL A 81 -9.53 7.28 -5.49
CA VAL A 81 -9.10 8.01 -6.71
C VAL A 81 -8.88 7.05 -7.88
N HIS A 82 -8.47 5.82 -7.59
CA HIS A 82 -8.26 4.78 -8.59
C HIS A 82 -9.41 3.77 -8.55
N PRO A 83 -9.93 3.28 -9.70
CA PRO A 83 -11.00 2.27 -9.73
C PRO A 83 -10.65 1.02 -8.91
N ASP A 84 -9.40 0.58 -8.99
CA ASP A 84 -8.91 -0.55 -8.20
C ASP A 84 -8.97 -0.32 -6.68
N ASP A 85 -9.15 0.90 -6.18
CA ASP A 85 -9.25 1.15 -4.72
C ASP A 85 -10.67 1.01 -4.19
N GLN A 86 -11.70 1.03 -5.07
CA GLN A 86 -13.09 1.01 -4.64
C GLN A 86 -13.40 -0.22 -3.78
N HIS A 87 -12.92 -1.39 -4.21
CA HIS A 87 -13.15 -2.63 -3.45
C HIS A 87 -12.47 -2.62 -2.06
N HIS A 88 -11.37 -1.88 -1.89
CA HIS A 88 -10.73 -1.69 -0.59
C HIS A 88 -11.54 -0.73 0.30
N ALA A 89 -12.05 0.36 -0.27
CA ALA A 89 -12.94 1.29 0.42
C ALA A 89 -14.24 0.61 0.87
N ASP A 90 -14.85 -0.21 0.01
CA ASP A 90 -16.05 -0.98 0.32
C ASP A 90 -15.80 -1.97 1.46
N ALA A 91 -14.67 -2.69 1.42
CA ALA A 91 -14.29 -3.63 2.47
C ALA A 91 -13.99 -2.93 3.80
N TRP A 92 -13.41 -1.73 3.76
CA TRP A 92 -13.17 -0.89 4.93
C TRP A 92 -14.49 -0.47 5.59
N THR A 93 -15.44 0.03 4.79
CA THR A 93 -16.79 0.42 5.23
C THR A 93 -17.57 -0.78 5.77
N ALA A 94 -17.48 -1.95 5.13
CA ALA A 94 -18.12 -3.17 5.59
C ALA A 94 -17.63 -3.62 6.97
N LYS A 95 -16.36 -3.37 7.30
CA LYS A 95 -15.79 -3.61 8.65
C LYS A 95 -16.20 -2.55 9.68
N ARG A 96 -16.92 -1.50 9.28
CA ARG A 96 -17.32 -0.35 10.13
C ARG A 96 -16.13 0.32 10.82
N LEU A 97 -14.99 0.38 10.12
CA LEU A 97 -13.81 1.08 10.59
C LEU A 97 -14.00 2.59 10.45
N ARG A 98 -13.42 3.37 11.36
CA ARG A 98 -13.40 4.83 11.24
C ARG A 98 -12.53 5.28 10.07
N SER A 99 -12.74 6.51 9.63
CA SER A 99 -11.84 7.25 8.74
C SER A 99 -10.39 7.21 9.24
N LEU A 100 -9.46 7.13 8.28
CA LEU A 100 -8.04 7.29 8.55
C LEU A 100 -7.74 8.75 8.91
N SER A 101 -6.96 8.96 9.96
CA SER A 101 -6.76 10.30 10.52
C SER A 101 -5.38 10.48 11.16
N VAL A 102 -5.15 11.69 11.68
CA VAL A 102 -3.89 12.09 12.31
C VAL A 102 -3.51 11.09 13.40
N GLY A 103 -2.25 10.65 13.35
CA GLY A 103 -1.69 9.67 14.27
C GLY A 103 -1.81 8.21 13.83
N ASP A 104 -2.61 7.89 12.80
CA ASP A 104 -2.63 6.57 12.17
C ASP A 104 -1.37 6.32 11.36
N VAL A 105 -1.09 5.05 11.08
CA VAL A 105 0.13 4.64 10.38
C VAL A 105 -0.22 3.83 9.13
N VAL A 106 0.46 4.16 8.03
CA VAL A 106 0.47 3.37 6.80
C VAL A 106 1.88 2.86 6.57
N ALA A 107 2.01 1.55 6.32
CA ALA A 107 3.26 0.94 5.90
C ALA A 107 3.21 0.60 4.41
N LEU A 108 4.28 0.94 3.70
CA LEU A 108 4.55 0.58 2.31
C LEU A 108 5.74 -0.39 2.30
N ASN A 109 5.44 -1.69 2.21
CA ASN A 109 6.37 -2.78 2.54
C ASN A 109 6.92 -2.62 3.97
N ASP A 110 8.20 -2.25 4.08
CA ASP A 110 8.98 -2.09 5.30
C ASP A 110 9.19 -0.62 5.70
N ARG A 111 8.59 0.32 4.97
CA ARG A 111 8.64 1.76 5.24
C ARG A 111 7.36 2.22 5.91
N TYR A 112 7.46 2.97 7.00
CA TYR A 112 6.32 3.34 7.85
C TYR A 112 6.14 4.84 7.88
N TYR A 113 4.88 5.27 7.78
CA TYR A 113 4.51 6.68 7.73
C TYR A 113 3.32 6.93 8.64
N ALA A 114 3.48 7.88 9.57
CA ALA A 114 2.37 8.40 10.35
C ALA A 114 1.65 9.51 9.58
N CYS A 115 0.32 9.47 9.59
CA CYS A 115 -0.51 10.57 9.12
C CYS A 115 -0.30 11.77 10.06
N ALA A 116 0.26 12.85 9.53
CA ALA A 116 0.48 14.09 10.26
C ALA A 116 -0.69 15.05 10.01
N SER A 117 -0.76 16.14 10.78
CA SER A 117 -1.74 17.20 10.52
C SER A 117 -1.62 17.81 9.12
N VAL A 118 -0.42 17.76 8.53
CA VAL A 118 -0.16 18.07 7.13
C VAL A 118 0.77 17.00 6.55
N GLY A 119 0.25 16.22 5.61
CA GLY A 119 1.01 15.19 4.90
C GLY A 119 1.41 14.00 5.78
N TRP A 120 2.62 13.49 5.55
CA TRP A 120 3.10 12.24 6.13
C TRP A 120 4.46 12.40 6.78
N MET A 121 4.61 11.78 7.94
CA MET A 121 5.87 11.73 8.67
C MET A 121 6.44 10.32 8.58
N SER A 122 7.65 10.19 8.01
CA SER A 122 8.39 8.92 8.06
C SER A 122 8.75 8.60 9.50
N ILE A 123 8.48 7.36 9.91
CA ILE A 123 8.75 6.86 11.26
C ILE A 123 9.52 5.53 11.19
N PRO A 124 10.27 5.17 12.25
CA PRO A 124 10.77 3.80 12.40
C PRO A 124 9.61 2.79 12.44
N ALA A 125 9.92 1.52 12.21
CA ALA A 125 8.94 0.44 12.40
C ALA A 125 8.34 0.52 13.81
N PRO A 126 6.99 0.64 13.95
CA PRO A 126 6.35 0.74 15.24
C PRO A 126 6.39 -0.61 15.96
N SER A 127 6.42 -0.56 17.28
CA SER A 127 6.19 -1.75 18.12
C SER A 127 4.69 -2.06 18.09
N VAL A 128 4.28 -2.95 17.19
CA VAL A 128 2.89 -3.44 17.05
C VAL A 128 2.58 -4.59 17.98
#